data_AF-A0A519C6W0-F1
#
_entry.id   AF-A0A519C6W0-F1
#
_cell.length_a   1.000
_cell.length_b   1.000
_cell.length_c   1.000
_cell.angle_alpha   90.00
_cell.angle_beta   90.00
_cell.angle_gamma   90.00
#
_symmetry.space_group_name_H-M   'P 1'
#
loop_
_entity.id
_entity.type
_entity.pdbx_description
1 polymer ?
#
loop_
_entity_poly.entity_id
_entity_poly.type
_entity_poly.pdbx_seq_one_letter_code
_entity_poly.pdbx_strand_id
1 'polypeptide(L)'
;MGLPLTCVTLSGCTVDEMLKDAARATAVGADLVEVRLDKLWVLKQQPEPVEKIIPTPNKPRPRPVYIAPEYTPQPMDSVDLDSAIISFKAGIELPVIMTCRSNHQDGYFPGSEDERIEVLTKAIKSGVSWVDLEIDIDSKVRKKLMKLAGKNTSIIASLHSDDSVFSSEEIIQEVEENQSAGEVIKMCFKSTGKNDGLRIFKAAWNFKESEIKTAIMGSGLGGDWSRIHAPLLGQHLVYTTMETGWHLSQEGRINASDLKTAWKLLEYS
;
A
#
# COMPACT_ATOMS: atom_id res chain seq x y z
N MET A 1 11.24 -11.46 18.85
CA MET A 1 10.51 -10.29 18.33
C MET A 1 9.39 -10.86 17.51
N GLY A 2 8.12 -10.48 17.70
CA GLY A 2 7.03 -11.10 16.95
C GLY A 2 7.11 -10.74 15.45
N LEU A 3 6.46 -11.55 14.61
CA LEU A 3 6.32 -11.22 13.19
C LEU A 3 5.63 -9.84 12.99
N PRO A 4 6.02 -9.08 11.94
CA PRO A 4 5.33 -7.85 11.55
C PRO A 4 3.86 -8.12 11.21
N LEU A 5 3.02 -7.11 11.39
CA LEU A 5 1.64 -7.16 10.92
C LEU A 5 1.61 -7.22 9.38
N THR A 6 0.78 -8.09 8.83
CA THR A 6 0.55 -8.22 7.39
C THR A 6 -0.73 -7.50 6.99
N CYS A 7 -0.60 -6.50 6.12
CA CYS A 7 -1.72 -5.79 5.51
C CYS A 7 -1.88 -6.20 4.05
N VAL A 8 -3.08 -6.56 3.64
CA VAL A 8 -3.41 -6.80 2.23
C VAL A 8 -4.08 -5.55 1.65
N THR A 9 -3.46 -4.93 0.65
CA THR A 9 -4.12 -3.88 -0.13
C THR A 9 -5.12 -4.49 -1.09
N LEU A 10 -6.38 -4.10 -0.97
CA LEU A 10 -7.47 -4.57 -1.83
C LEU A 10 -7.30 -3.96 -3.24
N SER A 11 -7.40 -4.78 -4.28
CA SER A 11 -7.08 -4.37 -5.66
C SER A 11 -8.29 -4.08 -6.54
N GLY A 12 -9.49 -4.39 -6.05
CA GLY A 12 -10.76 -4.02 -6.67
C GLY A 12 -10.98 -2.51 -6.84
N CYS A 13 -11.89 -2.16 -7.73
CA CYS A 13 -12.35 -0.78 -7.96
C CYS A 13 -13.83 -0.59 -7.61
N THR A 14 -14.48 -1.65 -7.13
CA THR A 14 -15.86 -1.62 -6.62
C THR A 14 -15.90 -2.18 -5.20
N VAL A 15 -16.96 -1.83 -4.46
CA VAL A 15 -17.20 -2.36 -3.12
C VAL A 15 -17.21 -3.89 -3.12
N ASP A 16 -17.94 -4.51 -4.05
CA ASP A 16 -18.06 -5.97 -4.15
C ASP A 16 -16.72 -6.67 -4.41
N GLU A 17 -15.88 -6.10 -5.29
CA GLU A 17 -14.56 -6.65 -5.56
C GLU A 17 -13.65 -6.53 -4.34
N MET A 18 -13.65 -5.37 -3.67
CA MET A 18 -12.86 -5.16 -2.46
C MET A 18 -13.31 -6.08 -1.32
N LEU A 19 -14.62 -6.33 -1.16
CA LEU A 19 -15.14 -7.28 -0.17
C LEU A 19 -14.68 -8.72 -0.48
N LYS A 20 -14.68 -9.12 -1.76
CA LYS A 20 -14.14 -10.43 -2.17
C LYS A 20 -12.65 -10.52 -1.89
N ASP A 21 -11.89 -9.45 -2.13
CA ASP A 21 -10.46 -9.39 -1.82
C ASP A 21 -10.21 -9.52 -0.30
N ALA A 22 -11.02 -8.85 0.53
CA ALA A 22 -10.93 -8.90 1.98
C ALA A 22 -11.25 -10.29 2.53
N ALA A 23 -12.25 -10.98 1.97
CA ALA A 23 -12.54 -12.38 2.31
C ALA A 23 -11.35 -13.30 1.99
N ARG A 24 -10.69 -13.11 0.83
CA ARG A 24 -9.46 -13.86 0.49
C ARG A 24 -8.31 -13.54 1.43
N ALA A 25 -8.12 -12.26 1.79
CA ALA A 25 -7.11 -11.82 2.76
C ALA A 25 -7.32 -12.49 4.14
N THR A 26 -8.56 -12.55 4.59
CA THR A 26 -8.95 -13.23 5.83
C THR A 26 -8.63 -14.72 5.77
N ALA A 27 -8.95 -15.39 4.66
CA ALA A 27 -8.69 -16.82 4.47
C ALA A 27 -7.20 -17.18 4.49
N VAL A 28 -6.31 -16.27 4.06
CA VAL A 28 -4.85 -16.47 4.16
C VAL A 28 -4.26 -15.96 5.47
N GLY A 29 -5.11 -15.46 6.38
CA GLY A 29 -4.75 -15.00 7.72
C GLY A 29 -4.02 -13.65 7.75
N ALA A 30 -4.34 -12.72 6.86
CA ALA A 30 -3.83 -11.35 6.97
C ALA A 30 -4.26 -10.71 8.30
N ASP A 31 -3.45 -9.80 8.83
CA ASP A 31 -3.74 -9.11 10.09
C ASP A 31 -4.61 -7.86 9.86
N LEU A 32 -4.42 -7.19 8.72
CA LEU A 32 -5.20 -6.02 8.29
C LEU A 32 -5.51 -6.07 6.80
N VAL A 33 -6.47 -5.23 6.40
CA VAL A 33 -6.68 -4.90 4.98
C VAL A 33 -6.66 -3.39 4.76
N GLU A 34 -6.14 -2.96 3.61
CA GLU A 34 -6.19 -1.57 3.16
C GLU A 34 -7.27 -1.40 2.08
N VAL A 35 -8.30 -0.64 2.42
CA VAL A 35 -9.31 -0.14 1.49
C VAL A 35 -8.79 1.16 0.86
N ARG A 36 -8.48 1.09 -0.44
CA ARG A 36 -8.10 2.26 -1.25
C ARG A 36 -9.35 2.96 -1.76
N LEU A 37 -9.87 3.91 -0.99
CA LEU A 37 -11.08 4.68 -1.32
C LEU A 37 -10.92 5.40 -2.66
N ASP A 38 -9.72 5.91 -2.96
CA ASP A 38 -9.42 6.56 -4.24
C ASP A 38 -9.70 5.66 -5.46
N LYS A 39 -9.62 4.34 -5.30
CA LYS A 39 -9.90 3.39 -6.39
C LYS A 39 -11.39 3.18 -6.69
N LEU A 40 -12.30 3.70 -5.87
CA LEU A 40 -13.74 3.62 -6.15
C LEU A 40 -14.15 4.50 -7.34
N TRP A 41 -13.35 5.53 -7.64
CA TRP A 41 -13.60 6.47 -8.73
C TRP A 41 -12.82 6.14 -10.01
N VAL A 42 -12.43 4.88 -10.21
CA VAL A 42 -11.79 4.46 -11.47
C VAL A 42 -12.40 3.19 -12.02
N LEU A 43 -12.44 3.09 -13.34
CA LEU A 43 -12.70 1.84 -14.04
C LEU A 43 -11.38 1.18 -14.41
N LYS A 44 -11.18 -0.05 -13.92
CA LYS A 44 -10.03 -0.88 -14.27
C LYS A 44 -10.25 -1.53 -15.63
N GLN A 45 -9.43 -1.16 -16.61
CA GLN A 45 -9.41 -1.76 -17.93
C GLN A 45 -8.22 -2.70 -18.05
N GLN A 46 -8.50 -3.97 -18.33
CA GLN A 46 -7.44 -4.94 -18.59
C GLN A 46 -6.89 -4.70 -20.00
N PRO A 47 -5.56 -4.80 -20.20
CA PRO A 47 -4.98 -4.67 -21.52
C PRO A 47 -5.52 -5.77 -22.44
N GLU A 48 -5.68 -5.45 -23.74
CA GLU A 48 -6.10 -6.44 -24.72
C GLU A 48 -5.13 -7.65 -24.72
N PRO A 49 -5.64 -8.88 -24.88
CA PRO A 49 -4.78 -10.06 -24.93
C PRO A 49 -3.76 -9.94 -26.05
N VAL A 50 -2.47 -9.87 -25.72
CA VAL A 50 -1.40 -9.88 -26.73
C VAL A 50 -1.50 -11.18 -27.53
N GLU A 51 -1.60 -11.08 -28.85
CA GLU A 51 -1.63 -12.25 -29.73
C GLU A 51 -0.46 -13.19 -29.42
N LYS A 52 -0.76 -14.48 -29.24
CA LYS A 52 0.27 -15.48 -28.96
C LYS A 52 1.16 -15.62 -30.20
N ILE A 53 2.35 -15.01 -30.16
CA ILE A 53 3.38 -15.21 -31.17
C ILE A 53 3.73 -16.70 -31.19
N ILE A 54 3.45 -17.37 -32.30
CA ILE A 54 3.82 -18.77 -32.54
C ILE A 54 5.35 -18.81 -32.68
N PRO A 55 6.06 -19.57 -31.82
CA PRO A 55 7.52 -19.66 -31.91
C PRO A 55 7.91 -20.25 -33.26
N THR A 56 8.85 -19.61 -33.96
CA THR A 56 9.51 -20.21 -35.13
C THR A 56 10.97 -20.48 -34.78
N PRO A 57 11.67 -21.38 -35.48
CA PRO A 57 13.08 -21.70 -35.21
C PRO A 57 13.98 -20.46 -35.18
N ASN A 58 13.61 -19.40 -35.92
CA ASN A 58 14.36 -18.14 -36.03
C ASN A 58 13.81 -17.01 -35.14
N LYS A 59 12.71 -17.22 -34.41
CA LYS A 59 12.14 -16.25 -33.45
C LYS A 59 11.75 -17.00 -32.17
N PRO A 60 12.64 -17.09 -31.17
CA PRO A 60 12.28 -17.64 -29.87
C PRO A 60 11.12 -16.82 -29.28
N ARG A 61 10.25 -17.50 -28.54
CA ARG A 61 9.08 -16.86 -27.93
C ARG A 61 9.56 -15.70 -27.03
N PRO A 62 9.12 -14.45 -27.27
CA PRO A 62 9.45 -13.38 -26.35
C PRO A 62 8.92 -13.74 -24.96
N ARG A 63 9.67 -13.36 -23.91
CA ARG A 63 9.18 -13.50 -22.54
C ARG A 63 7.84 -12.75 -22.46
N PRO A 64 6.80 -13.32 -21.83
CA PRO A 64 5.57 -12.58 -21.63
C PRO A 64 5.91 -11.28 -20.91
N VAL A 65 5.50 -10.16 -21.48
CA VAL A 65 5.63 -8.85 -20.84
C VAL A 65 4.31 -8.62 -20.11
N TYR A 66 4.38 -8.34 -18.81
CA TYR A 66 3.20 -7.93 -18.08
C TYR A 66 2.86 -6.49 -18.49
N ILE A 67 1.59 -6.27 -18.83
CA ILE A 67 1.05 -4.95 -19.13
C ILE A 67 0.14 -4.61 -17.97
N ALA A 68 0.42 -3.49 -17.30
CA ALA A 68 -0.40 -3.04 -16.18
C ALA A 68 -1.80 -2.64 -16.68
N PRO A 69 -2.86 -2.84 -15.87
CA PRO A 69 -4.19 -2.37 -16.20
C PRO A 69 -4.21 -0.84 -16.23
N GLU A 70 -5.02 -0.29 -17.13
CA GLU A 70 -5.29 1.14 -17.18
C GLU A 70 -6.45 1.47 -16.24
N TYR A 71 -6.41 2.64 -15.61
CA TYR A 71 -7.44 3.13 -14.71
C TYR A 71 -8.02 4.41 -15.28
N THR A 72 -9.30 4.38 -15.66
CA THR A 72 -9.99 5.55 -16.21
C THR A 72 -10.76 6.25 -15.09
N PRO A 73 -10.45 7.52 -14.76
CA PRO A 73 -11.19 8.29 -13.77
C PRO A 73 -12.68 8.37 -14.08
N GLN A 74 -13.48 8.40 -13.03
CA GLN A 74 -14.92 8.62 -13.06
C GLN A 74 -15.28 9.95 -12.37
N PRO A 75 -16.42 10.56 -12.71
CA PRO A 75 -16.92 11.75 -12.01
C PRO A 75 -17.06 11.56 -10.50
N MET A 76 -16.90 12.63 -9.71
CA MET A 76 -16.92 12.54 -8.25
C MET A 76 -18.26 12.01 -7.70
N ASP A 77 -19.37 12.27 -8.40
CA ASP A 77 -20.72 11.82 -8.07
C ASP A 77 -21.00 10.36 -8.48
N SER A 78 -20.05 9.67 -9.11
CA SER A 78 -20.21 8.25 -9.48
C SER A 78 -20.17 7.28 -8.29
N VAL A 79 -19.78 7.76 -7.10
CA VAL A 79 -19.62 6.94 -5.90
C VAL A 79 -20.42 7.54 -4.74
N ASP A 80 -21.32 6.74 -4.18
CA ASP A 80 -21.88 7.01 -2.85
C ASP A 80 -20.91 6.51 -1.77
N LEU A 81 -20.06 7.42 -1.30
CA LEU A 81 -19.04 7.12 -0.32
C LEU A 81 -19.61 6.66 1.03
N ASP A 82 -20.74 7.22 1.48
CA ASP A 82 -21.30 6.86 2.79
C ASP A 82 -21.82 5.42 2.75
N SER A 83 -22.51 5.04 1.67
CA SER A 83 -22.93 3.65 1.43
C SER A 83 -21.75 2.69 1.29
N ALA A 84 -20.67 3.11 0.61
CA ALA A 84 -19.46 2.30 0.47
C ALA A 84 -18.79 2.04 1.83
N ILE A 85 -18.60 3.08 2.66
CA ILE A 85 -18.03 2.97 4.01
C ILE A 85 -18.86 2.04 4.90
N ILE A 86 -20.20 2.16 4.87
CA ILE A 86 -21.10 1.27 5.62
C ILE A 86 -20.91 -0.18 5.18
N SER A 87 -20.82 -0.42 3.87
CA SER A 87 -20.63 -1.75 3.30
C SER A 87 -19.29 -2.36 3.72
N PHE A 88 -18.20 -1.60 3.68
CA PHE A 88 -16.90 -2.08 4.15
C PHE A 88 -16.90 -2.42 5.63
N LYS A 89 -17.52 -1.58 6.46
CA LYS A 89 -17.63 -1.85 7.90
C LYS A 89 -18.45 -3.10 8.23
N ALA A 90 -19.47 -3.39 7.42
CA ALA A 90 -20.32 -4.56 7.63
C ALA A 90 -19.73 -5.85 7.04
N GLY A 91 -18.98 -5.74 5.93
CA GLY A 91 -18.51 -6.88 5.15
C GLY A 91 -17.05 -7.30 5.38
N ILE A 92 -16.26 -6.52 6.12
CA ILE A 92 -14.86 -6.84 6.41
C ILE A 92 -14.70 -7.19 7.89
N GLU A 93 -14.21 -8.39 8.16
CA GLU A 93 -14.00 -8.89 9.54
C GLU A 93 -12.65 -8.42 10.13
N LEU A 94 -11.65 -8.19 9.29
CA LEU A 94 -10.32 -7.74 9.70
C LEU A 94 -10.30 -6.24 10.05
N PRO A 95 -9.37 -5.79 10.91
CA PRO A 95 -9.05 -4.38 11.06
C PRO A 95 -8.76 -3.71 9.72
N VAL A 96 -9.41 -2.56 9.48
CA VAL A 96 -9.35 -1.85 8.19
C VAL A 96 -8.45 -0.62 8.30
N ILE A 97 -7.61 -0.43 7.28
CA ILE A 97 -6.96 0.84 6.94
C ILE A 97 -7.77 1.47 5.81
N MET A 98 -8.33 2.65 6.04
CA MET A 98 -8.92 3.45 4.96
C MET A 98 -7.88 4.46 4.46
N THR A 99 -7.60 4.39 3.16
CA THR A 99 -6.62 5.25 2.49
C THR A 99 -7.31 5.94 1.32
N CYS A 100 -7.14 7.27 1.22
CA CYS A 100 -7.51 8.02 0.01
C CYS A 100 -6.24 8.67 -0.56
N ARG A 101 -5.52 7.92 -1.37
CA ARG A 101 -4.22 8.33 -1.93
C ARG A 101 -4.40 9.43 -2.96
N SER A 102 -3.59 10.48 -2.87
CA SER A 102 -3.56 11.58 -3.85
C SER A 102 -2.90 11.17 -5.17
N ASN A 103 -3.25 11.82 -6.28
CA ASN A 103 -2.68 11.50 -7.60
C ASN A 103 -1.16 11.68 -7.67
N HIS A 104 -0.60 12.65 -6.93
CA HIS A 104 0.85 12.89 -6.91
C HIS A 104 1.63 11.87 -6.07
N GLN A 105 0.95 10.97 -5.36
CA GLN A 105 1.52 9.87 -4.60
C GLN A 105 1.00 8.50 -5.10
N ASP A 106 0.85 8.32 -6.43
CA ASP A 106 0.34 7.07 -7.04
C ASP A 106 -1.11 6.70 -6.65
N GLY A 107 -1.93 7.71 -6.38
CA GLY A 107 -3.36 7.60 -6.15
C GLY A 107 -4.20 7.75 -7.41
N TYR A 108 -5.50 7.54 -7.26
CA TYR A 108 -6.48 7.64 -8.34
C TYR A 108 -7.64 8.59 -8.03
N PHE A 109 -7.49 9.42 -6.99
CA PHE A 109 -8.58 10.28 -6.53
C PHE A 109 -8.84 11.41 -7.55
N PRO A 110 -10.05 11.52 -8.14
CA PRO A 110 -10.28 12.47 -9.23
C PRO A 110 -10.54 13.91 -8.76
N GLY A 111 -10.84 14.11 -7.47
CA GLY A 111 -11.25 15.38 -6.91
C GLY A 111 -10.09 16.28 -6.47
N SER A 112 -10.46 17.44 -5.96
CA SER A 112 -9.60 18.42 -5.31
C SER A 112 -9.08 17.93 -3.95
N GLU A 113 -8.06 18.60 -3.43
CA GLU A 113 -7.54 18.30 -2.09
C GLU A 113 -8.60 18.49 -1.00
N ASP A 114 -9.45 19.52 -1.08
CA ASP A 114 -10.52 19.75 -0.12
C ASP A 114 -11.53 18.58 -0.11
N GLU A 115 -11.94 18.10 -1.30
CA GLU A 115 -12.80 16.91 -1.42
C GLU A 115 -12.12 15.66 -0.86
N ARG A 116 -10.82 15.49 -1.08
CA ARG A 116 -10.05 14.36 -0.51
C ARG A 116 -10.02 14.41 1.01
N ILE A 117 -9.86 15.59 1.60
CA ILE A 117 -9.91 15.80 3.05
C ILE A 117 -11.31 15.51 3.60
N GLU A 118 -12.39 15.76 2.85
CA GLU A 118 -13.74 15.33 3.22
C GLU A 118 -13.89 13.80 3.22
N VAL A 119 -13.32 13.11 2.22
CA VAL A 119 -13.28 11.63 2.18
C VAL A 119 -12.57 11.08 3.42
N LEU A 120 -11.39 11.60 3.74
CA LEU A 120 -10.61 11.20 4.93
C LEU A 120 -11.36 11.53 6.23
N THR A 121 -12.05 12.67 6.30
CA THR A 121 -12.90 13.05 7.43
C THR A 121 -14.03 12.06 7.65
N LYS A 122 -14.70 11.62 6.57
CA LYS A 122 -15.76 10.59 6.64
C LYS A 122 -15.20 9.23 7.05
N ALA A 123 -14.04 8.84 6.53
CA ALA A 123 -13.36 7.61 6.94
C ALA A 123 -13.07 7.60 8.46
N ILE A 124 -12.52 8.69 9.00
CA ILE A 124 -12.28 8.82 10.44
C ILE A 124 -13.59 8.78 11.24
N LYS A 125 -14.61 9.55 10.83
CA LYS A 125 -15.91 9.58 11.53
C LYS A 125 -16.62 8.23 11.53
N SER A 126 -16.32 7.35 10.58
CA SER A 126 -16.84 6.00 10.55
C SER A 126 -16.35 5.15 11.74
N GLY A 127 -15.29 5.56 12.44
CA GLY A 127 -14.66 4.79 13.52
C GLY A 127 -13.85 3.60 12.98
N VAL A 128 -13.25 3.77 11.80
CA VAL A 128 -12.34 2.78 11.20
C VAL A 128 -11.13 2.55 12.11
N SER A 129 -10.54 1.35 12.06
CA SER A 129 -9.37 1.01 12.88
C SER A 129 -8.16 1.89 12.59
N TRP A 130 -7.89 2.14 11.31
CA TRP A 130 -6.76 2.95 10.84
C TRP A 130 -7.16 3.87 9.69
N VAL A 131 -6.55 5.05 9.65
CA VAL A 131 -6.55 5.94 8.48
C VAL A 131 -5.11 6.19 8.04
N ASP A 132 -4.88 6.19 6.73
CA ASP A 132 -3.60 6.60 6.14
C ASP A 132 -3.69 8.11 5.80
N LEU A 133 -2.84 8.90 6.45
CA LEU A 133 -2.73 10.34 6.24
C LEU A 133 -1.33 10.66 5.71
N GLU A 134 -1.29 11.12 4.47
CA GLU A 134 -0.05 11.61 3.85
C GLU A 134 0.58 12.72 4.69
N ILE A 135 1.92 12.70 4.80
CA ILE A 135 2.67 13.66 5.61
C ILE A 135 2.70 15.07 5.00
N ASP A 136 2.51 15.17 3.68
CA ASP A 136 2.54 16.43 2.91
C ASP A 136 1.18 17.16 2.90
N ILE A 137 0.13 16.58 3.48
CA ILE A 137 -1.13 17.31 3.76
C ILE A 137 -0.80 18.55 4.60
N ASP A 138 -1.38 19.71 4.26
CA ASP A 138 -1.15 20.96 4.98
C ASP A 138 -1.18 20.75 6.50
N SER A 139 -0.13 21.24 7.16
CA SER A 139 0.12 20.96 8.58
C SER A 139 -1.06 21.36 9.50
N LYS A 140 -1.84 22.40 9.17
CA LYS A 140 -3.00 22.80 9.97
C LYS A 140 -4.17 21.86 9.72
N VAL A 141 -4.41 21.47 8.48
CA VAL A 141 -5.46 20.50 8.11
C VAL A 141 -5.14 19.13 8.71
N ARG A 142 -3.90 18.66 8.57
CA ARG A 142 -3.46 17.37 9.12
C ARG A 142 -3.63 17.30 10.62
N LYS A 143 -3.24 18.35 11.36
CA LYS A 143 -3.48 18.44 12.82
C LYS A 143 -4.96 18.37 13.19
N LYS A 144 -5.87 18.92 12.37
CA LYS A 144 -7.33 18.80 12.58
C LYS A 144 -7.79 17.35 12.39
N LEU A 145 -7.31 16.66 11.34
CA LEU A 145 -7.62 15.25 11.10
C LEU A 145 -7.09 14.36 12.24
N MET A 146 -5.86 14.57 12.70
CA MET A 146 -5.31 13.85 13.84
C MET A 146 -6.15 14.05 15.11
N LYS A 147 -6.57 15.29 15.38
CA LYS A 147 -7.44 15.58 16.51
C LYS A 147 -8.82 14.92 16.37
N LEU A 148 -9.35 14.83 15.15
CA LEU A 148 -10.62 14.16 14.88
C LEU A 148 -10.53 12.64 15.10
N ALA A 149 -9.43 12.01 14.70
CA ALA A 149 -9.18 10.58 14.89
C ALA A 149 -9.10 10.21 16.39
N GLY A 150 -8.43 11.06 17.17
CA GLY A 150 -8.37 10.92 18.62
C GLY A 150 -7.83 9.55 19.04
N LYS A 151 -8.54 8.85 19.94
CA LYS A 151 -8.17 7.49 20.38
C LYS A 151 -8.93 6.38 19.65
N ASN A 152 -9.86 6.74 18.76
CA ASN A 152 -10.78 5.79 18.14
C ASN A 152 -10.24 5.22 16.83
N THR A 153 -9.36 5.96 16.16
CA THR A 153 -8.77 5.61 14.87
C THR A 153 -7.28 5.89 14.93
N SER A 154 -6.46 4.89 14.68
CA SER A 154 -5.01 5.04 14.60
C SER A 154 -4.59 5.61 13.25
N ILE A 155 -3.42 6.23 13.17
CA ILE A 155 -2.93 6.97 12.01
C ILE A 155 -1.65 6.33 11.48
N ILE A 156 -1.65 6.06 10.18
CA ILE A 156 -0.45 5.79 9.42
C ILE A 156 -0.03 7.11 8.77
N ALA A 157 1.15 7.62 9.13
CA ALA A 157 1.75 8.76 8.48
C ALA A 157 2.53 8.28 7.26
N SER A 158 2.10 8.64 6.05
CA SER A 158 2.63 8.05 4.83
C SER A 158 3.30 9.04 3.87
N LEU A 159 4.29 8.55 3.15
CA LEU A 159 4.87 9.20 1.97
C LEU A 159 5.09 8.16 0.88
N HIS A 160 4.65 8.46 -0.33
CA HIS A 160 5.14 7.81 -1.54
C HIS A 160 5.97 8.83 -2.31
N SER A 161 7.27 8.57 -2.41
CA SER A 161 8.17 9.39 -3.21
C SER A 161 8.44 8.70 -4.53
N ASP A 162 8.15 9.44 -5.60
CA ASP A 162 8.46 9.06 -6.97
C ASP A 162 9.90 9.42 -7.37
N ASP A 163 10.69 9.97 -6.44
CA ASP A 163 12.08 10.33 -6.67
C ASP A 163 12.91 9.07 -6.94
N SER A 164 13.50 9.04 -8.13
CA SER A 164 14.42 7.95 -8.54
C SER A 164 15.81 8.06 -7.92
N VAL A 165 16.09 9.17 -7.22
CA VAL A 165 17.38 9.43 -6.57
C VAL A 165 17.13 9.74 -5.11
N PHE A 166 17.52 8.80 -4.27
CA PHE A 166 17.51 8.94 -2.81
C PHE A 166 18.64 8.10 -2.20
N SER A 167 19.04 8.47 -1.01
CA SER A 167 19.99 7.81 -0.14
C SER A 167 19.26 7.11 1.01
N SER A 168 19.95 6.19 1.69
CA SER A 168 19.39 5.60 2.91
C SER A 168 19.24 6.66 4.01
N GLU A 169 20.16 7.61 4.04
CA GLU A 169 20.21 8.70 5.02
C GLU A 169 19.02 9.66 4.85
N GLU A 170 18.60 9.97 3.62
CA GLU A 170 17.37 10.75 3.35
C GLU A 170 16.10 10.02 3.83
N ILE A 171 16.00 8.70 3.60
CA ILE A 171 14.86 7.91 4.11
C ILE A 171 14.83 7.92 5.64
N ILE A 172 16.00 7.77 6.27
CA ILE A 172 16.13 7.79 7.74
C ILE A 172 15.69 9.15 8.29
N GLN A 173 16.18 10.24 7.69
CA GLN A 173 15.83 11.59 8.08
C GLN A 173 14.32 11.83 7.97
N GLU A 174 13.69 11.43 6.86
CA GLU A 174 12.25 11.58 6.66
C GLU A 174 11.43 10.85 7.74
N VAL A 175 11.87 9.65 8.14
CA VAL A 175 11.23 8.90 9.24
C VAL A 175 11.40 9.61 10.58
N GLU A 176 12.61 10.08 10.89
CA GLU A 176 12.92 10.73 12.17
C GLU A 176 12.21 12.07 12.34
N GLU A 177 12.13 12.87 11.27
CA GLU A 177 11.43 14.16 11.26
C GLU A 177 9.92 14.00 11.43
N ASN A 178 9.35 12.91 10.90
CA ASN A 178 7.91 12.65 10.93
C ASN A 178 7.47 11.65 12.01
N GLN A 179 8.34 11.23 12.92
CA GLN A 179 8.04 10.19 13.92
C GLN A 179 6.81 10.47 14.82
N SER A 180 6.41 11.75 14.93
CA SER A 180 5.24 12.18 15.72
C SER A 180 3.96 12.38 14.89
N ALA A 181 4.01 12.13 13.58
CA ALA A 181 2.90 12.37 12.65
C ALA A 181 1.83 11.24 12.67
N GLY A 182 2.12 10.11 13.30
CA GLY A 182 1.19 8.99 13.44
C GLY A 182 1.79 7.85 14.26
N GLU A 183 1.00 6.82 14.52
CA GLU A 183 1.42 5.62 15.26
C GLU A 183 2.34 4.72 14.45
N VAL A 184 2.29 4.81 13.11
CA VAL A 184 3.20 4.10 12.18
C VAL A 184 3.65 5.06 11.09
N ILE A 185 4.96 5.05 10.81
CA ILE A 185 5.56 5.82 9.72
C ILE A 185 5.75 4.92 8.49
N LYS A 186 5.07 5.23 7.39
CA LYS A 186 5.08 4.47 6.15
C LYS A 186 5.82 5.24 5.07
N MET A 187 6.86 4.63 4.52
CA MET A 187 7.70 5.23 3.48
C MET A 187 7.76 4.29 2.29
N CYS A 188 7.34 4.77 1.12
CA CYS A 188 7.39 4.02 -0.13
C CYS A 188 8.21 4.80 -1.16
N PHE A 189 9.32 4.24 -1.63
CA PHE A 189 10.20 4.89 -2.60
C PHE A 189 10.23 4.12 -3.92
N LYS A 190 10.26 4.84 -5.04
CA LYS A 190 10.38 4.23 -6.36
C LYS A 190 11.77 3.62 -6.58
N SER A 191 11.82 2.30 -6.59
CA SER A 191 12.99 1.48 -6.85
C SER A 191 13.09 1.10 -8.33
N THR A 192 14.19 1.49 -8.97
CA THR A 192 14.49 1.15 -10.37
C THR A 192 15.41 -0.08 -10.50
N GLY A 193 15.93 -0.57 -9.39
CA GLY A 193 16.73 -1.79 -9.34
C GLY A 193 17.29 -2.13 -7.98
N LYS A 194 18.17 -3.14 -7.95
CA LYS A 194 18.70 -3.72 -6.72
C LYS A 194 19.47 -2.73 -5.84
N ASN A 195 20.13 -1.74 -6.42
CA ASN A 195 20.84 -0.72 -5.63
C ASN A 195 19.88 0.14 -4.82
N ASP A 196 18.74 0.52 -5.41
CA ASP A 196 17.69 1.27 -4.72
C ASP A 196 17.05 0.40 -3.64
N GLY A 197 16.75 -0.87 -3.96
CA GLY A 197 16.32 -1.87 -2.99
C GLY A 197 17.27 -2.03 -1.79
N LEU A 198 18.59 -2.02 -2.01
CA LEU A 198 19.60 -2.03 -0.95
C LEU A 198 19.57 -0.77 -0.10
N ARG A 199 19.35 0.41 -0.70
CA ARG A 199 19.24 1.67 0.06
C ARG A 199 18.01 1.67 0.97
N ILE A 200 16.87 1.22 0.45
CA ILE A 200 15.63 1.06 1.23
C ILE A 200 15.84 0.04 2.34
N PHE A 201 16.47 -1.10 2.05
CA PHE A 201 16.79 -2.13 3.04
C PHE A 201 17.70 -1.59 4.15
N LYS A 202 18.76 -0.84 3.81
CA LYS A 202 19.67 -0.23 4.79
C LYS A 202 18.94 0.79 5.66
N ALA A 203 18.04 1.59 5.10
CA ALA A 203 17.22 2.52 5.86
C ALA A 203 16.29 1.78 6.84
N ALA A 204 15.61 0.73 6.39
CA ALA A 204 14.79 -0.11 7.27
C ALA A 204 15.61 -0.76 8.38
N TRP A 205 16.83 -1.25 8.08
CA TRP A 205 17.74 -1.84 9.06
C TRP A 205 18.12 -0.87 10.18
N ASN A 206 18.23 0.44 9.88
CA ASN A 206 18.51 1.46 10.88
C ASN A 206 17.48 1.50 12.01
N PHE A 207 16.22 1.15 11.72
CA PHE A 207 15.12 1.19 12.69
C PHE A 207 14.80 -0.16 13.34
N LYS A 208 15.58 -1.22 13.07
CA LYS A 208 15.31 -2.58 13.54
C LYS A 208 15.05 -2.70 15.05
N GLU A 209 15.77 -1.91 15.85
CA GLU A 209 15.69 -1.90 17.32
C GLU A 209 15.16 -0.55 17.84
N SER A 210 14.55 0.25 16.96
CA SER A 210 13.95 1.53 17.31
C SER A 210 12.53 1.35 17.84
N GLU A 211 12.10 2.26 18.71
CA GLU A 211 10.70 2.37 19.14
C GLU A 211 9.79 2.98 18.05
N ILE A 212 10.37 3.56 16.99
CA ILE A 212 9.61 4.09 15.86
C ILE A 212 9.06 2.91 15.04
N LYS A 213 7.73 2.78 15.03
CA LYS A 213 7.04 1.76 14.23
C LYS A 213 7.07 2.16 12.76
N THR A 214 7.71 1.36 11.93
CA THR A 214 7.91 1.68 10.51
C THR A 214 7.30 0.65 9.57
N ALA A 215 6.97 1.15 8.37
CA ALA A 215 6.65 0.38 7.17
C ALA A 215 7.42 0.99 5.99
N ILE A 216 8.67 0.60 5.80
CA ILE A 216 9.60 1.09 4.79
C ILE A 216 9.69 0.09 3.63
N MET A 217 9.34 0.53 2.42
CA MET A 217 9.21 -0.33 1.25
C MET A 217 9.58 0.39 -0.04
N GLY A 218 9.82 -0.40 -1.09
CA GLY A 218 9.91 0.12 -2.44
C GLY A 218 8.70 -0.23 -3.29
N SER A 219 8.41 0.62 -4.26
CA SER A 219 7.67 0.26 -5.47
C SER A 219 8.68 0.00 -6.59
N GLY A 220 8.43 -0.96 -7.48
CA GLY A 220 9.36 -1.30 -8.57
C GLY A 220 10.47 -2.31 -8.23
N LEU A 221 11.41 -2.51 -9.15
CA LEU A 221 12.36 -3.62 -9.14
C LEU A 221 13.24 -3.62 -7.88
N GLY A 222 13.20 -4.70 -7.10
CA GLY A 222 13.94 -4.83 -5.84
C GLY A 222 13.31 -4.14 -4.64
N GLY A 223 12.15 -3.49 -4.80
CA GLY A 223 11.41 -2.84 -3.73
C GLY A 223 10.72 -3.80 -2.76
N ASP A 224 10.62 -5.08 -3.12
CA ASP A 224 10.03 -6.16 -2.32
C ASP A 224 10.98 -6.69 -1.23
N TRP A 225 12.28 -6.38 -1.29
CA TRP A 225 13.28 -6.92 -0.37
C TRP A 225 13.00 -6.59 1.09
N SER A 226 12.61 -5.33 1.37
CA SER A 226 12.29 -4.92 2.73
C SER A 226 10.98 -5.54 3.24
N ARG A 227 10.08 -5.98 2.33
CA ARG A 227 8.86 -6.73 2.68
C ARG A 227 9.22 -8.16 3.07
N ILE A 228 10.00 -8.84 2.23
CA ILE A 228 10.43 -10.24 2.45
C ILE A 228 11.20 -10.35 3.76
N HIS A 229 12.12 -9.43 4.02
CA HIS A 229 12.98 -9.43 5.20
C HIS A 229 12.42 -8.60 6.36
N ALA A 230 11.15 -8.22 6.33
CA ALA A 230 10.55 -7.36 7.33
C ALA A 230 10.72 -7.85 8.79
N PRO A 231 10.64 -9.16 9.13
CA PRO A 231 10.92 -9.63 10.48
C PRO A 231 12.37 -9.39 10.91
N LEU A 232 13.32 -9.60 10.01
CA LEU A 232 14.74 -9.33 10.25
C LEU A 232 15.01 -7.82 10.44
N LEU A 233 14.27 -6.99 9.70
CA LEU A 233 14.38 -5.54 9.70
C LEU A 233 13.62 -4.84 10.84
N GLY A 234 12.91 -5.59 11.69
CA GLY A 234 12.12 -5.00 12.78
C GLY A 234 10.97 -4.11 12.29
N GLN A 235 10.47 -4.32 11.07
CA GLN A 235 9.34 -3.54 10.56
C GLN A 235 8.07 -3.85 11.35
N HIS A 236 7.23 -2.84 11.57
CA HIS A 236 5.98 -3.02 12.30
C HIS A 236 4.85 -3.55 11.40
N LEU A 237 4.80 -3.08 10.15
CA LEU A 237 3.71 -3.34 9.22
C LEU A 237 4.26 -3.60 7.80
N VAL A 238 3.73 -4.61 7.12
CA VAL A 238 4.11 -5.00 5.77
C VAL A 238 2.89 -5.04 4.86
N TYR A 239 2.95 -4.28 3.76
CA TYR A 239 1.89 -4.31 2.75
C TYR A 239 2.13 -5.45 1.74
N THR A 240 1.06 -6.13 1.39
CA THR A 240 1.00 -7.30 0.50
C THR A 240 -0.23 -7.19 -0.42
N THR A 241 -0.37 -8.13 -1.34
CA THR A 241 -1.50 -8.21 -2.27
C THR A 241 -2.07 -9.62 -2.35
N MET A 242 -3.30 -9.77 -2.85
CA MET A 242 -3.87 -11.07 -3.26
C MET A 242 -3.67 -11.34 -4.75
N GLU A 243 -3.08 -10.40 -5.50
CA GLU A 243 -2.71 -10.63 -6.90
C GLU A 243 -1.63 -11.70 -7.01
N THR A 244 -1.57 -12.37 -8.16
CA THR A 244 -0.61 -13.44 -8.44
C THR A 244 0.08 -13.17 -9.77
N GLY A 245 1.35 -13.56 -9.86
CA GLY A 245 2.12 -13.43 -11.08
C GLY A 245 3.56 -12.98 -10.83
N TRP A 246 4.44 -13.35 -11.76
CA TRP A 246 5.86 -13.02 -11.69
C TRP A 246 6.14 -11.51 -11.71
N HIS A 247 5.22 -10.71 -12.26
CA HIS A 247 5.32 -9.26 -12.37
C HIS A 247 5.37 -8.55 -11.01
N LEU A 248 4.82 -9.16 -9.95
CA LEU A 248 4.81 -8.57 -8.61
C LEU A 248 6.22 -8.21 -8.12
N SER A 249 7.21 -9.08 -8.37
CA SER A 249 8.62 -8.81 -8.04
C SER A 249 9.21 -7.62 -8.81
N GLN A 250 8.69 -7.31 -10.00
CA GLN A 250 9.09 -6.14 -10.79
C GLN A 250 8.40 -4.86 -10.31
N GLU A 251 7.26 -5.00 -9.64
CA GLU A 251 6.52 -3.92 -9.00
C GLU A 251 6.91 -3.70 -7.54
N GLY A 252 7.86 -4.47 -6.99
CA GLY A 252 8.26 -4.37 -5.59
C GLY A 252 7.17 -4.85 -4.63
N ARG A 253 6.25 -5.70 -5.13
CA ARG A 253 5.10 -6.24 -4.40
C ARG A 253 5.28 -7.73 -4.17
N ILE A 254 4.57 -8.25 -3.17
CA ILE A 254 4.57 -9.68 -2.84
C ILE A 254 3.16 -10.12 -2.44
N ASN A 255 2.78 -11.31 -2.88
CA ASN A 255 1.53 -11.92 -2.48
C ASN A 255 1.56 -12.31 -0.99
N ALA A 256 0.43 -12.18 -0.29
CA ALA A 256 0.33 -12.49 1.13
C ALA A 256 0.70 -13.95 1.49
N SER A 257 0.28 -14.94 0.69
CA SER A 257 0.66 -16.34 0.94
C SER A 257 2.15 -16.57 0.67
N ASP A 258 2.68 -15.98 -0.39
CA ASP A 258 4.09 -16.12 -0.77
C ASP A 258 5.01 -15.50 0.28
N LEU A 259 4.63 -14.36 0.86
CA LEU A 259 5.36 -13.73 1.96
C LEU A 259 5.42 -14.65 3.19
N LYS A 260 4.29 -15.27 3.57
CA LYS A 260 4.24 -16.20 4.69
C LYS A 260 5.07 -17.46 4.43
N THR A 261 5.05 -17.98 3.20
CA THR A 261 5.93 -19.07 2.79
C THR A 261 7.40 -18.66 2.89
N ALA A 262 7.76 -17.46 2.42
CA ALA A 262 9.12 -16.95 2.50
C ALA A 262 9.59 -16.82 3.96
N TRP A 263 8.77 -16.26 4.85
CA TRP A 263 9.10 -16.16 6.27
C TRP A 263 9.30 -17.52 6.94
N LYS A 264 8.47 -18.51 6.60
CA LYS A 264 8.66 -19.89 7.08
C LYS A 264 9.97 -20.51 6.58
N LEU A 265 10.33 -20.29 5.31
CA LEU A 265 11.57 -20.82 4.73
C LEU A 265 12.82 -20.12 5.27
N LEU A 266 12.72 -18.84 5.63
CA LEU A 266 13.78 -18.05 6.24
C LEU A 266 13.86 -18.22 7.76
N GLU A 267 13.00 -19.07 8.34
CA GLU A 267 12.90 -19.33 9.78
C GLU A 267 12.65 -18.07 10.62
N TYR A 268 11.88 -17.12 10.07
CA TYR A 268 11.40 -15.98 10.85
C TYR A 268 10.28 -16.41 11.79
N SER A 269 10.39 -16.03 13.06
CA SER A 269 9.50 -16.42 14.16
C SER A 269 9.03 -15.23 14.97
#